data_AF-A0A662UPU1-F1
#
_entry.id   AF-A0A662UPU1-F1
#
_cell.length_a   1.000
_cell.length_b   1.000
_cell.length_c   1.000
_cell.angle_alpha   90.00
_cell.angle_beta   90.00
_cell.angle_gamma   90.00
#
_symmetry.space_group_name_H-M   'P 1'
#
loop_
_entity.id
_entity.type
_entity.pdbx_description
1 polymer ?
#
loop_
_entity_poly.entity_id
_entity_poly.type
_entity_poly.pdbx_seq_one_letter_code
_entity_poly.pdbx_strand_id
1 'polypeptide(L)'
;MKEFTLPDGRKIKVREFDADNIVVEFEEHVPHKLVFPKKLKPRKVAEEIKKYLYGYDDPETGEHIDGYFDRIKKKEEREKEWWE
;
A
#
# COMPACT_ATOMS: atom_id res chain seq x y z
N MET A 1 16.24 -4.86 8.03
CA MET A 1 15.30 -3.81 7.59
C MET A 1 15.74 -3.36 6.21
N LYS A 2 14.83 -3.33 5.22
CA LYS A 2 15.11 -2.85 3.86
C LYS A 2 14.22 -1.64 3.56
N GLU A 3 14.82 -0.57 3.07
CA GLU A 3 14.09 0.58 2.52
C GLU A 3 13.82 0.35 1.04
N PHE A 4 12.62 0.72 0.60
CA PHE A 4 12.26 0.77 -0.81
C PHE A 4 11.70 2.15 -1.14
N THR A 5 12.12 2.70 -2.27
CA THR A 5 11.53 3.91 -2.84
C THR A 5 10.46 3.49 -3.84
N LEU A 6 9.24 3.93 -3.61
CA LEU A 6 8.12 3.73 -4.50
C LEU A 6 8.24 4.65 -5.74
N PRO A 7 7.54 4.36 -6.85
CA PRO A 7 7.60 5.16 -8.07
C PRO A 7 7.14 6.62 -7.89
N ASP A 8 6.37 6.90 -6.85
CA ASP A 8 5.91 8.23 -6.46
C ASP A 8 6.91 8.99 -5.55
N GLY A 9 8.09 8.41 -5.31
CA GLY A 9 9.14 8.99 -4.46
C GLY A 9 8.99 8.71 -2.96
N ARG A 10 7.93 8.02 -2.53
CA ARG A 10 7.72 7.68 -1.11
C ARG A 10 8.67 6.58 -0.66
N LYS A 11 9.15 6.67 0.57
CA LYS A 11 10.01 5.64 1.19
C LYS A 11 9.17 4.73 2.08
N ILE A 12 9.36 3.42 1.92
CA ILE A 12 8.73 2.40 2.75
C ILE A 12 9.80 1.57 3.44
N LYS A 13 9.59 1.25 4.72
CA LYS A 13 10.49 0.40 5.51
C LYS A 13 9.87 -0.98 5.68
N VAL A 14 10.49 -1.98 5.05
CA VAL A 14 10.09 -3.38 5.20
C VAL A 14 10.95 -4.03 6.28
N ARG A 15 10.28 -4.54 7.31
CA ARG A 15 10.87 -5.23 8.45
C ARG A 15 10.33 -6.66 8.53
N GLU A 16 11.22 -7.65 8.52
CA GLU A 16 10.83 -8.98 8.96
C GLU A 16 10.68 -8.93 10.49
N PHE A 17 9.49 -9.25 11.02
CA PHE A 17 9.18 -9.08 12.45
C PHE A 17 9.39 -10.37 13.22
N ASP A 18 9.09 -11.52 12.62
CA ASP A 18 9.22 -12.83 13.27
C ASP A 18 9.48 -13.98 12.29
N ALA A 19 9.76 -15.17 12.84
CA ALA A 19 10.01 -16.40 12.07
C ALA A 19 8.87 -16.76 11.08
N ASP A 20 7.67 -16.22 11.27
CA ASP A 20 6.45 -16.49 10.50
C ASP A 20 5.78 -15.24 9.88
N ASN A 21 6.23 -14.01 10.17
CA ASN A 21 5.53 -12.79 9.76
C ASN A 21 6.47 -11.69 9.20
N ILE A 22 6.04 -11.08 8.09
CA ILE A 22 6.65 -9.92 7.45
C ILE A 22 5.80 -8.69 7.80
N VAL A 23 6.44 -7.64 8.30
CA VAL A 23 5.78 -6.39 8.68
C VAL A 23 6.26 -5.26 7.77
N VAL A 24 5.32 -4.50 7.24
CA VAL A 24 5.61 -3.34 6.42
C VAL A 24 5.16 -2.11 7.19
N GLU A 25 6.13 -1.27 7.54
CA GLU A 25 5.93 -0.01 8.23
C GLU A 25 6.18 1.12 7.23
N PHE A 26 5.20 2.00 7.06
CA PHE A 26 5.31 3.16 6.19
C PHE A 26 5.78 4.33 7.04
N GLU A 27 6.82 5.06 6.60
CA GLU A 27 7.44 6.11 7.42
C GLU A 27 6.57 7.36 7.56
N GLU A 28 5.82 7.73 6.53
CA GLU A 28 5.02 8.96 6.55
C GLU A 28 3.75 8.82 5.69
N HIS A 29 2.65 9.41 6.18
CA HIS A 29 1.34 9.56 5.53
C HIS A 29 0.52 8.29 5.18
N VAL A 30 0.95 7.09 5.59
CA VAL A 30 0.14 5.86 5.54
C VAL A 30 0.14 5.25 6.95
N PRO A 31 -0.88 5.47 7.79
CA PRO A 31 -0.86 5.09 9.20
C PRO A 31 -1.21 3.61 9.40
N HIS A 32 -0.78 2.71 8.52
CA HIS A 32 -1.22 1.31 8.52
C HIS A 32 -0.01 0.38 8.51
N LYS A 33 0.11 -0.43 9.56
CA LYS A 33 1.04 -1.56 9.62
C LYS A 33 0.43 -2.72 8.85
N LEU A 34 1.06 -3.13 7.75
CA LEU A 34 0.63 -4.34 7.04
C LEU A 34 1.40 -5.54 7.59
N VAL A 35 0.68 -6.63 7.88
CA VAL A 35 1.24 -7.88 8.37
C VAL A 35 0.94 -8.97 7.36
N PHE A 36 1.99 -9.58 6.83
CA PHE A 36 1.91 -10.67 5.86
C PHE A 36 2.52 -11.95 6.44
N PRO A 37 1.95 -13.13 6.16
CA PRO A 37 2.58 -14.39 6.52
C PRO A 37 3.87 -14.60 5.72
N LYS A 38 4.96 -15.02 6.36
CA LYS A 38 6.27 -15.29 5.74
C LYS A 38 6.25 -16.44 4.73
N LYS A 39 5.21 -17.29 4.77
CA LYS A 39 4.95 -18.29 3.73
C LYS A 39 4.77 -17.65 2.34
N LEU A 40 4.42 -16.36 2.27
CA LEU A 40 4.45 -15.61 1.02
C LEU A 40 5.88 -15.28 0.62
N LYS A 41 6.20 -15.58 -0.64
CA LYS A 41 7.46 -15.15 -1.26
C LYS A 41 7.56 -13.62 -1.19
N PRO A 42 8.76 -13.05 -0.96
CA PRO A 42 8.96 -11.60 -0.90
C PRO A 42 8.39 -10.83 -2.10
N ARG A 43 8.46 -11.44 -3.30
CA ARG A 43 7.88 -10.87 -4.52
C ARG A 43 6.36 -10.72 -4.45
N LYS A 44 5.66 -11.72 -3.93
CA LYS A 44 4.20 -11.65 -3.73
C LYS A 44 3.84 -10.60 -2.68
N VAL A 45 4.61 -10.51 -1.61
CA VAL A 45 4.40 -9.46 -0.59
C VAL A 45 4.53 -8.07 -1.22
N ALA A 46 5.54 -7.84 -2.07
CA ALA A 46 5.68 -6.59 -2.80
C ALA A 46 4.50 -6.30 -3.74
N GLU A 47 3.97 -7.32 -4.44
CA GLU A 47 2.79 -7.18 -5.28
C GLU A 47 1.54 -6.81 -4.48
N GLU A 48 1.30 -7.48 -3.35
CA GLU A 48 0.14 -7.19 -2.48
C GLU A 48 0.23 -5.80 -1.84
N ILE A 49 1.43 -5.36 -1.45
CA ILE A 49 1.66 -3.98 -1.01
C ILE A 49 1.32 -3.00 -2.14
N LYS A 50 1.75 -3.28 -3.37
CA LYS A 50 1.47 -2.40 -4.51
C LYS A 50 -0.02 -2.27 -4.77
N LYS A 51 -0.76 -3.39 -4.76
CA LYS A 51 -2.22 -3.41 -4.89
C LYS A 51 -2.90 -2.63 -3.76
N TYR A 52 -2.44 -2.81 -2.52
CA TYR A 52 -2.99 -2.08 -1.39
C TYR A 52 -2.81 -0.56 -1.53
N LEU A 53 -1.65 -0.11 -2.02
CA LEU A 53 -1.33 1.31 -2.13
C LEU A 53 -2.00 2.00 -3.32
N TYR A 54 -1.90 1.41 -4.50
CA TYR A 54 -2.27 2.02 -5.79
C TYR A 54 -3.51 1.40 -6.44
N GLY A 55 -4.13 0.45 -5.74
CA GLY A 55 -5.23 -0.31 -6.32
C GLY A 55 -4.75 -1.33 -7.33
N TYR A 56 -5.72 -2.02 -7.93
CA TYR A 56 -5.47 -2.92 -9.04
C TYR A 56 -6.73 -3.03 -9.89
N ASP A 57 -6.54 -3.31 -11.17
CA ASP A 57 -7.65 -3.62 -12.07
C ASP A 57 -7.97 -5.11 -11.94
N ASP A 58 -9.22 -5.42 -11.61
CA ASP A 58 -9.68 -6.79 -11.49
C ASP A 58 -9.60 -7.48 -12.87
N PRO A 59 -8.89 -8.62 -13.00
CA PRO A 59 -8.68 -9.26 -14.28
C PRO A 59 -9.93 -9.95 -14.85
N GLU A 60 -10.95 -10.19 -14.01
CA GLU A 60 -12.19 -10.85 -14.43
C GLU A 60 -13.24 -9.83 -14.87
N THR A 61 -13.37 -8.71 -14.15
CA THR A 61 -14.38 -7.67 -14.43
C THR A 61 -13.82 -6.45 -15.18
N GLY A 62 -12.52 -6.22 -15.13
CA GLY A 62 -11.87 -5.00 -15.65
C GLY A 62 -12.08 -3.77 -14.77
N GLU A 63 -12.72 -3.90 -13.60
CA GLU A 63 -12.97 -2.77 -12.70
C GLU A 63 -11.75 -2.41 -11.87
N HIS A 64 -11.50 -1.11 -11.72
CA HIS A 64 -10.43 -0.62 -10.86
C HIS A 64 -10.85 -0.69 -9.38
N ILE A 65 -10.14 -1.50 -8.59
CA ILE A 65 -10.28 -1.57 -7.15
C ILE A 65 -9.35 -0.52 -6.51
N ASP A 66 -9.95 0.50 -5.90
CA ASP A 66 -9.23 1.62 -5.29
C ASP A 66 -8.17 1.17 -4.28
N GLY A 67 -6.97 1.72 -4.44
CA GLY A 67 -5.91 1.65 -3.45
C GLY A 67 -6.13 2.61 -2.28
N TYR A 68 -5.19 2.56 -1.35
CA TYR A 68 -5.09 3.51 -0.26
C TYR A 68 -4.99 4.96 -0.77
N PHE A 69 -4.20 5.21 -1.80
CA PHE A 69 -4.00 6.56 -2.32
C PHE A 69 -5.19 7.07 -3.14
N ASP A 70 -5.90 6.22 -3.86
CA ASP A 70 -7.14 6.62 -4.54
C ASP A 70 -8.19 7.07 -3.53
N ARG A 71 -8.32 6.33 -2.42
CA ARG A 71 -9.21 6.71 -1.31
C ARG A 71 -8.81 8.03 -0.66
N ILE A 72 -7.52 8.28 -0.45
CA ILE A 72 -7.05 9.59 0.07
C ILE A 72 -7.38 10.70 -0.92
N LYS A 73 -7.03 10.54 -2.19
CA LYS A 73 -7.25 11.57 -3.21
C LYS A 73 -8.73 11.93 -3.32
N LYS A 74 -9.61 10.93 -3.37
CA LYS A 74 -11.08 11.14 -3.36
C LYS A 74 -11.54 11.87 -2.11
N LYS A 75 -10.93 11.60 -0.95
CA LYS A 75 -11.24 12.31 0.29
C LYS A 75 -10.82 13.78 0.20
N GLU A 76 -9.60 14.07 -0.26
CA GLU A 76 -9.07 15.43 -0.42
C GLU A 76 -9.86 16.24 -1.46
N GLU A 77 -10.25 15.63 -2.58
CA GLU A 77 -11.08 16.25 -3.62
C GLU A 77 -12.46 16.62 -3.08
N ARG A 78 -13.12 15.69 -2.36
CA ARG A 78 -14.38 16.01 -1.67
C ARG A 78 -14.18 17.12 -0.64
N GLU A 79 -13.11 17.09 0.16
CA GLU A 79 -12.90 18.14 1.17
C GLU A 79 -12.71 19.51 0.51
N LYS A 80 -12.04 19.61 -0.65
CA LYS A 80 -11.94 20.87 -1.41
C LYS A 80 -13.29 21.37 -1.92
N GLU A 81 -14.13 20.48 -2.44
CA GLU A 81 -15.46 20.80 -2.97
C GLU A 81 -16.40 21.40 -1.90
N TRP A 82 -16.17 21.12 -0.61
CA TRP A 82 -16.96 21.68 0.50
C TRP A 82 -16.53 23.08 0.92
N TRP A 83 -15.36 23.54 0.47
CA TRP A 83 -14.81 24.87 0.80
C TRP A 83 -14.78 25.83 -0.40
N GLU A 84 -15.29 25.41 -1.58
CA GLU A 84 -15.58 26.25 -2.75
C GLU A 84 -17.06 26.68 -2.79
#